data_AF-A0A257M8A8-F1
#
_entry.id   AF-A0A257M8A8-F1
#
_cell.length_a   1.000
_cell.length_b   1.000
_cell.length_c   1.000
_cell.angle_alpha   90.00
_cell.angle_beta   90.00
_cell.angle_gamma   90.00
#
_symmetry.space_group_name_H-M   'P 1'
#
loop_
_entity.id
_entity.type
_entity.pdbx_description
1 polymer ?
#
loop_
_entity_poly.entity_id
_entity_poly.type
_entity_poly.pdbx_seq_one_letter_code
_entity_poly.pdbx_strand_id
1 'polypeptide(L)'
;RYAQFAGTPCLDPKNPGEAKEMAAYAFDLSEKFNIPVMLRPTTRVSHSRSDVEVGEIRPAAEAGHFVKNPAQRVALPVHARPLHGELLAKQERIEAELEGAPWNRLVLRGKTGVIASGIAALYAQEAIAELNEDISLLSLGTYPLPGRMIRKMLQGDGHRRAGAGGGGAG
;
A
#
# COMPACT_ATOMS: atom_id res chain seq x y z
N ARG A 1 10.46 6.13 6.25
CA ARG A 1 10.56 6.51 7.69
C ARG A 1 9.71 7.74 8.04
N TYR A 2 9.58 8.75 7.18
CA TYR A 2 8.75 9.93 7.47
C TYR A 2 7.27 9.63 7.74
N ALA A 3 6.63 8.83 6.89
CA ALA A 3 5.21 8.46 7.05
C ALA A 3 4.93 7.75 8.38
N GLN A 4 5.76 6.76 8.73
CA GLN A 4 5.69 6.06 10.01
C GLN A 4 5.91 6.98 11.21
N PHE A 5 6.90 7.88 11.13
CA PHE A 5 7.14 8.86 12.19
C PHE A 5 5.96 9.81 12.38
N ALA A 6 5.35 10.26 11.28
CA ALA A 6 4.20 11.16 11.31
C ALA A 6 2.85 10.45 11.58
N GLY A 7 2.81 9.12 11.58
CA GLY A 7 1.57 8.34 11.64
C GLY A 7 0.64 8.57 10.43
N THR A 8 1.21 8.90 9.27
CA THR A 8 0.45 9.24 8.05
C THR A 8 0.51 8.10 7.04
N PRO A 9 -0.57 7.85 6.27
CA PRO A 9 -0.51 6.91 5.16
C PRO A 9 0.49 7.37 4.09
N CYS A 10 1.11 6.41 3.42
CA CYS A 10 2.03 6.66 2.31
C CYS A 10 1.69 5.76 1.13
N LEU A 11 1.70 6.33 -0.06
CA LEU A 11 1.53 5.65 -1.33
C LEU A 11 2.86 5.69 -2.09
N ASP A 12 3.32 4.53 -2.54
CA ASP A 12 4.66 4.30 -3.09
C ASP A 12 4.55 3.69 -4.49
N PRO A 13 4.34 4.51 -5.53
CA PRO A 13 4.08 4.02 -6.88
C PRO A 13 5.32 3.35 -7.46
N LYS A 14 5.12 2.28 -8.25
CA LYS A 14 6.22 1.60 -8.94
C LYS A 14 6.44 2.04 -10.38
N ASN A 15 5.47 2.75 -10.97
CA ASN A 15 5.53 3.26 -12.34
C ASN A 15 4.66 4.54 -12.50
N PRO A 16 4.75 5.27 -13.63
CA PRO A 16 3.98 6.50 -13.84
C PRO A 16 2.45 6.31 -13.81
N GLY A 17 1.93 5.16 -14.27
CA GLY A 17 0.50 4.85 -14.23
C GLY A 17 -0.02 4.77 -12.79
N GLU A 18 0.65 4.00 -11.93
CA GLU A 18 0.33 3.94 -10.51
C GLU A 18 0.50 5.30 -9.84
N ALA A 19 1.52 6.09 -10.21
CA ALA A 19 1.70 7.42 -9.65
C ALA A 19 0.48 8.33 -9.94
N LYS A 20 -0.06 8.26 -11.15
CA LYS A 20 -1.27 8.98 -11.56
C LYS A 20 -2.51 8.52 -10.78
N GLU A 21 -2.72 7.22 -10.63
CA GLU A 21 -3.84 6.65 -9.86
C GLU A 21 -3.75 6.97 -8.37
N MET A 22 -2.58 6.73 -7.77
CA MET A 22 -2.31 6.99 -6.35
C MET A 22 -2.41 8.48 -6.01
N ALA A 23 -2.05 9.38 -6.93
CA ALA A 23 -2.20 10.82 -6.71
C ALA A 23 -3.68 11.21 -6.54
N ALA A 24 -4.57 10.70 -7.39
CA ALA A 24 -6.01 10.93 -7.25
C ALA A 24 -6.54 10.28 -5.95
N TYR A 25 -6.17 9.03 -5.70
CA TYR A 25 -6.60 8.29 -4.52
C TYR A 25 -6.10 8.90 -3.20
N ALA A 26 -4.95 9.57 -3.18
CA ALA A 26 -4.44 10.26 -2.00
C ALA A 26 -5.40 11.35 -1.51
N PHE A 27 -6.10 12.04 -2.41
CA PHE A 27 -7.14 13.01 -2.01
C PHE A 27 -8.34 12.30 -1.39
N ASP A 28 -8.87 11.26 -2.03
CA ASP A 28 -10.00 10.46 -1.52
C ASP A 28 -9.68 9.91 -0.12
N LEU A 29 -8.47 9.37 0.06
CA LEU A 29 -8.00 8.82 1.33
C LEU A 29 -7.82 9.93 2.40
N SER A 30 -7.27 11.08 2.02
CA SER A 30 -7.08 12.23 2.90
C SER A 30 -8.41 12.76 3.42
N GLU A 31 -9.40 12.91 2.54
CA GLU A 31 -10.75 13.38 2.88
C GLU A 31 -11.48 12.38 3.78
N LYS A 32 -11.42 11.08 3.45
CA LYS A 32 -12.05 10.01 4.22
C LYS A 32 -11.55 9.91 5.66
N PHE A 33 -10.25 10.07 5.88
CA PHE A 33 -9.64 9.91 7.20
C PHE A 33 -9.25 11.22 7.87
N ASN A 34 -9.43 12.36 7.17
CA ASN A 34 -9.04 13.68 7.62
C ASN A 34 -7.59 13.69 8.16
N ILE A 35 -6.67 13.27 7.30
CA ILE A 35 -5.23 13.10 7.59
C ILE A 35 -4.44 13.32 6.31
N PRO A 36 -3.28 14.01 6.33
CA PRO A 36 -2.44 14.12 5.13
C PRO A 36 -1.95 12.74 4.67
N VAL A 37 -1.88 12.57 3.35
CA VAL A 37 -1.37 11.37 2.69
C VAL A 37 -0.07 11.71 1.98
N MET A 38 0.96 10.89 2.17
CA MET A 38 2.25 11.05 1.52
C MET A 38 2.27 10.29 0.19
N LEU A 39 2.46 10.97 -0.94
CA LEU A 39 2.79 10.31 -2.20
C LEU A 39 4.32 10.34 -2.37
N ARG A 40 4.95 9.17 -2.50
CA ARG A 40 6.40 9.01 -2.47
C ARG A 40 6.94 8.33 -3.74
N PRO A 41 6.96 8.99 -4.90
CA PRO A 41 7.65 8.44 -6.06
C PRO A 41 9.17 8.44 -5.84
N THR A 42 9.85 7.43 -6.37
CA THR A 42 11.32 7.42 -6.44
C THR A 42 11.80 8.20 -7.66
N THR A 43 13.07 8.63 -7.68
CA THR A 43 13.68 9.35 -8.82
C THR A 43 13.40 8.64 -10.15
N ARG A 44 13.51 7.31 -10.20
CA ARG A 44 13.27 6.57 -11.44
C ARG A 44 11.82 6.61 -11.89
N VAL A 45 10.85 6.60 -10.97
CA VAL A 45 9.43 6.75 -11.31
C VAL A 45 9.16 8.18 -11.80
N SER A 46 9.75 9.17 -11.14
CA SER A 46 9.59 10.59 -11.52
C SER A 46 10.25 10.94 -12.87
N HIS A 47 11.25 10.18 -13.31
CA HIS A 47 11.97 10.40 -14.57
C HIS A 47 11.66 9.37 -15.67
N SER A 48 10.73 8.45 -15.45
CA SER A 48 10.28 7.52 -16.47
C SER A 48 9.09 8.06 -17.26
N ARG A 49 8.87 7.50 -18.45
CA ARG A 49 7.70 7.78 -19.30
C ARG A 49 7.05 6.45 -19.67
N SER A 50 5.74 6.42 -19.61
CA SER A 50 4.91 5.33 -20.11
C SER A 50 3.59 5.91 -20.59
N ASP A 51 2.93 5.22 -21.51
CA ASP A 51 1.54 5.54 -21.82
C ASP A 51 0.66 5.29 -20.58
N VAL A 52 -0.33 6.15 -20.38
CA VAL A 52 -1.25 6.06 -19.24
C VAL A 52 -2.68 6.29 -19.71
N GLU A 53 -3.60 5.50 -19.19
CA GLU A 53 -5.04 5.72 -19.38
C GLU A 53 -5.45 6.94 -18.56
N VAL A 54 -5.87 8.02 -19.23
CA VAL A 54 -6.25 9.27 -18.55
C VAL A 54 -7.58 9.11 -17.81
N GLY A 55 -8.51 8.34 -18.38
CA GLY A 55 -9.86 8.14 -17.82
C GLY A 55 -10.68 9.43 -17.82
N GLU A 56 -11.82 9.41 -17.14
CA GLU A 56 -12.68 10.58 -17.00
C GLU A 56 -12.12 11.55 -15.96
N ILE A 57 -12.13 12.85 -16.30
CA ILE A 57 -11.81 13.91 -15.35
C ILE A 57 -13.04 14.12 -14.47
N ARG A 58 -12.90 13.84 -13.17
CA ARG A 58 -13.96 14.10 -12.20
C ARG A 58 -14.31 15.59 -12.22
N PRO A 59 -15.60 15.96 -12.21
CA PRO A 59 -15.98 17.36 -12.07
C PRO A 59 -15.36 17.93 -10.79
N ALA A 60 -15.08 19.24 -10.79
CA ALA A 60 -14.59 19.90 -9.60
C ALA A 60 -15.55 19.62 -8.43
N ALA A 61 -15.01 19.18 -7.29
CA ALA A 61 -15.79 19.08 -6.07
C ALA A 61 -16.35 20.46 -5.69
N GLU A 62 -17.44 20.48 -4.91
CA GLU A 62 -17.94 21.74 -4.35
C GLU A 62 -16.80 22.47 -3.62
N ALA A 63 -16.80 23.80 -3.68
CA ALA A 63 -15.77 24.61 -3.07
C ALA A 63 -15.64 24.25 -1.58
N GLY A 64 -14.47 23.74 -1.17
CA GLY A 64 -14.23 23.36 0.21
C GLY A 64 -14.48 24.52 1.17
N HIS A 65 -15.28 24.31 2.20
CA HIS A 65 -15.55 25.32 3.23
C HIS A 65 -14.55 25.21 4.38
N PHE A 66 -13.84 26.29 4.68
CA PHE A 66 -12.98 26.34 5.85
C PHE A 66 -13.80 26.60 7.12
N VAL A 67 -14.13 25.53 7.84
CA VAL A 67 -14.77 25.62 9.17
C VAL A 67 -13.70 25.87 10.22
N LYS A 68 -13.73 26.97 10.98
CA LYS A 68 -12.76 27.18 12.07
C LYS A 68 -12.95 26.14 13.18
N ASN A 69 -11.91 25.35 13.47
CA ASN A 69 -11.87 24.41 14.59
C ASN A 69 -10.45 24.38 15.20
N PRO A 70 -10.16 25.22 16.21
CA PRO A 70 -8.85 25.27 16.86
C PRO A 70 -8.44 23.96 17.52
N ALA A 71 -9.39 23.26 18.15
CA ALA A 71 -9.11 21.99 18.84
C ALA A 71 -8.60 20.90 17.88
N GLN A 72 -9.00 20.98 16.61
CA GLN A 72 -8.55 20.07 15.56
C GLN A 72 -7.30 20.57 14.81
N ARG A 73 -7.17 21.88 14.62
CA ARG A 73 -6.19 22.46 13.68
C ARG A 73 -5.00 23.16 14.34
N VAL A 74 -5.01 23.32 15.66
CA VAL A 74 -3.92 23.96 16.41
C VAL A 74 -3.41 22.98 17.46
N ALA A 75 -2.15 22.58 17.32
CA ALA A 75 -1.51 21.62 18.22
C ALA A 75 -1.03 22.27 19.53
N LEU A 76 -1.93 22.92 20.28
CA LEU A 76 -1.64 23.38 21.64
C LEU A 76 -1.51 22.16 22.59
N PRO A 77 -0.79 22.28 23.72
CA PRO A 77 -0.63 21.17 24.68
C PRO A 77 -1.96 20.53 25.12
N VAL A 78 -3.01 21.33 25.27
CA VAL A 78 -4.36 20.88 25.62
C VAL A 78 -5.03 20.03 24.53
N HIS A 79 -4.66 20.22 23.25
CA HIS A 79 -5.20 19.50 22.11
C HIS A 79 -4.33 18.32 21.68
N ALA A 80 -3.02 18.36 21.96
CA ALA A 80 -2.05 17.39 21.46
C ALA A 80 -2.35 15.94 21.89
N ARG A 81 -2.68 15.71 23.17
CA ARG A 81 -2.97 14.35 23.68
C ARG A 81 -4.26 13.76 23.07
N PRO A 82 -5.40 14.49 23.04
CA PRO A 82 -6.59 14.05 22.30
C PRO A 82 -6.32 13.76 20.82
N LEU A 83 -5.64 14.67 20.11
CA LEU A 83 -5.32 14.52 18.68
C LEU A 83 -4.44 13.30 18.40
N HIS A 84 -3.49 13.00 19.28
CA HIS A 84 -2.67 11.81 19.15
C HIS A 84 -3.50 10.52 19.34
N GLY A 85 -4.45 10.52 20.28
CA GLY A 85 -5.40 9.41 20.43
C GLY A 85 -6.25 9.19 19.17
N GLU A 86 -6.75 10.26 18.57
CA GLU A 86 -7.46 10.20 17.28
C GLU A 86 -6.58 9.65 16.14
N LEU A 87 -5.32 10.10 16.08
CA LEU A 87 -4.35 9.62 15.08
C LEU A 87 -4.12 8.11 15.19
N LEU A 88 -3.95 7.60 16.41
CA LEU A 88 -3.77 6.17 16.66
C LEU A 88 -5.01 5.36 16.29
N ALA A 89 -6.20 5.83 16.66
CA ALA A 89 -7.46 5.17 16.32
C ALA A 89 -7.72 5.11 14.80
N LYS A 90 -7.16 6.04 14.03
CA LYS A 90 -7.24 6.01 12.56
C LYS A 90 -6.34 4.93 11.94
N GLN A 91 -5.23 4.54 12.58
CA GLN A 91 -4.23 3.66 11.97
C GLN A 91 -4.82 2.31 11.52
N GLU A 92 -5.59 1.65 12.38
CA GLU A 92 -6.20 0.34 12.06
C GLU A 92 -7.18 0.43 10.89
N ARG A 93 -7.95 1.52 10.84
CA ARG A 93 -8.93 1.75 9.76
C ARG A 93 -8.24 2.05 8.43
N ILE A 94 -7.13 2.80 8.47
CA ILE A 94 -6.31 3.10 7.29
C ILE A 94 -5.60 1.83 6.81
N GLU A 95 -5.05 1.01 7.71
CA GLU A 95 -4.45 -0.29 7.35
C GLU A 95 -5.47 -1.18 6.65
N ALA A 96 -6.69 -1.29 7.20
CA ALA A 96 -7.75 -2.10 6.62
C ALA A 96 -8.15 -1.62 5.20
N GLU A 97 -8.24 -0.30 4.99
CA GLU A 97 -8.50 0.30 3.68
C GLU A 97 -7.39 -0.04 2.67
N LEU A 98 -6.14 0.21 3.06
CA LEU A 98 -4.98 0.05 2.18
C LEU A 98 -4.64 -1.42 1.90
N GLU A 99 -5.00 -2.33 2.80
CA GLU A 99 -4.84 -3.76 2.58
C GLU A 99 -5.71 -4.28 1.42
N GLY A 100 -6.85 -3.63 1.15
CA GLY A 100 -7.68 -3.90 -0.03
C GLY A 100 -7.21 -3.18 -1.30
N ALA A 101 -6.20 -2.32 -1.22
CA ALA A 101 -5.78 -1.49 -2.33
C ALA A 101 -5.07 -2.33 -3.42
N PRO A 102 -5.27 -2.02 -4.71
CA PRO A 102 -4.78 -2.82 -5.83
C PRO A 102 -3.24 -2.85 -5.95
N TRP A 103 -2.56 -1.93 -5.25
CA TRP A 103 -1.11 -1.77 -5.31
C TRP A 103 -0.34 -2.71 -4.35
N ASN A 104 -1.05 -3.35 -3.42
CA ASN A 104 -0.49 -4.44 -2.62
C ASN A 104 -0.85 -5.77 -3.28
N ARG A 105 0.15 -6.57 -3.65
CA ARG A 105 -0.06 -7.84 -4.35
C ARG A 105 0.82 -8.94 -3.80
N LEU A 106 0.21 -10.04 -3.39
CA LEU A 106 0.88 -11.25 -2.95
C LEU A 106 0.75 -12.34 -4.03
N VAL A 107 1.88 -12.91 -4.42
CA VAL A 107 1.97 -14.10 -5.27
C VAL A 107 2.76 -15.16 -4.51
N LEU A 108 2.13 -16.31 -4.23
CA LEU A 108 2.77 -17.44 -3.56
C LEU A 108 3.17 -18.48 -4.60
N ARG A 109 4.43 -18.95 -4.53
CA ARG A 109 4.98 -19.98 -5.44
C ARG A 109 5.80 -21.03 -4.69
N GLY A 110 6.51 -20.65 -3.63
CA GLY A 110 7.30 -21.58 -2.85
C GLY A 110 7.67 -21.08 -1.46
N LYS A 111 8.65 -21.76 -0.85
CA LYS A 111 9.05 -21.55 0.55
C LYS A 111 9.89 -20.28 0.76
N THR A 112 10.64 -19.89 -0.25
CA THR A 112 11.42 -18.64 -0.24
C THR A 112 10.54 -17.52 -0.79
N GLY A 113 10.64 -16.33 -0.20
CA GLY A 113 9.91 -15.19 -0.72
C GLY A 113 10.59 -13.86 -0.48
N VAL A 114 10.26 -12.90 -1.35
CA VAL A 114 10.77 -11.53 -1.36
C VAL A 114 9.63 -10.56 -1.04
N ILE A 115 9.88 -9.63 -0.13
CA ILE A 115 8.99 -8.48 0.13
C ILE A 115 9.71 -7.24 -0.39
N ALA A 116 9.07 -6.53 -1.32
CA ALA A 116 9.64 -5.34 -1.93
C ALA A 116 8.56 -4.26 -2.10
N SER A 117 8.99 -2.99 -2.16
CA SER A 117 8.09 -1.84 -2.26
C SER A 117 8.41 -0.96 -3.47
N GLY A 118 7.37 -0.32 -4.01
CA GLY A 118 7.47 0.56 -5.16
C GLY A 118 8.21 -0.10 -6.33
N ILE A 119 9.12 0.65 -6.96
CA ILE A 119 9.87 0.16 -8.13
C ILE A 119 10.77 -1.05 -7.84
N ALA A 120 11.21 -1.26 -6.61
CA ALA A 120 12.02 -2.44 -6.26
C ALA A 120 11.21 -3.74 -6.40
N ALA A 121 9.87 -3.68 -6.26
CA ALA A 121 9.02 -4.84 -6.48
C ALA A 121 8.95 -5.24 -7.96
N LEU A 122 9.05 -4.29 -8.88
CA LEU A 122 9.16 -4.59 -10.32
C LEU A 122 10.46 -5.32 -10.63
N TYR A 123 11.60 -4.85 -10.10
CA TYR A 123 12.88 -5.55 -10.30
C TYR A 123 12.91 -6.93 -9.68
N ALA A 124 12.33 -7.09 -8.49
CA ALA A 124 12.21 -8.40 -7.88
C ALA A 124 11.35 -9.33 -8.75
N GLN A 125 10.26 -8.81 -9.31
CA GLN A 125 9.40 -9.57 -10.22
C GLN A 125 10.14 -10.02 -11.50
N GLU A 126 10.91 -9.13 -12.11
CA GLU A 126 11.73 -9.41 -13.29
C GLU A 126 12.80 -10.47 -12.97
N ALA A 127 13.58 -10.26 -11.90
CA ALA A 127 14.62 -11.20 -11.49
C ALA A 127 14.06 -12.59 -11.15
N ILE A 128 12.90 -12.67 -10.46
CA ILE A 128 12.24 -13.96 -10.17
C ILE A 128 11.80 -14.66 -11.45
N ALA A 129 11.34 -13.91 -12.46
CA ALA A 129 10.95 -14.49 -13.75
C ALA A 129 12.15 -15.05 -14.51
N GLU A 130 13.32 -14.42 -14.43
CA GLU A 130 14.55 -14.89 -15.07
C GLU A 130 15.18 -16.11 -14.37
N LEU A 131 15.10 -16.17 -13.03
CA LEU A 131 15.68 -17.25 -12.23
C LEU A 131 14.98 -18.61 -12.43
N ASN A 132 13.75 -18.64 -12.96
CA ASN A 132 12.93 -19.85 -13.10
C ASN A 132 12.79 -20.66 -11.78
N GLU A 133 12.75 -19.97 -10.65
CA GLU A 133 12.56 -20.58 -9.32
C GLU A 133 11.18 -20.26 -8.71
N ASP A 134 10.71 -21.15 -7.84
CA ASP A 134 9.47 -21.00 -7.08
C ASP A 134 9.63 -20.02 -5.90
N ILE A 135 9.84 -18.74 -6.23
CA ILE A 135 9.98 -17.65 -5.26
C ILE A 135 8.65 -16.88 -5.14
N SER A 136 8.15 -16.77 -3.91
CA SER A 136 6.97 -15.98 -3.58
C SER A 136 7.31 -14.48 -3.56
N LEU A 137 6.40 -13.61 -3.99
CA LEU A 137 6.62 -12.15 -4.03
C LEU A 137 5.45 -11.42 -3.38
N LEU A 138 5.75 -10.56 -2.41
CA LEU A 138 4.83 -9.54 -1.93
C LEU A 138 5.31 -8.16 -2.40
N SER A 139 4.58 -7.61 -3.37
CA SER A 139 4.72 -6.23 -3.83
C SER A 139 3.90 -5.32 -2.92
N LEU A 140 4.55 -4.31 -2.35
CA LEU A 140 3.95 -3.31 -1.48
C LEU A 140 3.89 -1.95 -2.19
N GLY A 141 2.71 -1.35 -2.22
CA GLY A 141 2.50 0.00 -2.73
C GLY A 141 2.07 1.00 -1.66
N THR A 142 1.89 0.57 -0.41
CA THR A 142 1.28 1.42 0.63
C THR A 142 1.92 1.25 2.02
N TYR A 143 1.74 2.26 2.85
CA TYR A 143 1.91 2.24 4.31
C TYR A 143 0.65 2.87 4.96
N PRO A 144 0.12 2.37 6.10
CA PRO A 144 0.53 1.18 6.86
C PRO A 144 0.63 -0.11 6.05
N LEU A 145 1.47 -1.02 6.54
CA LEU A 145 1.77 -2.28 5.86
C LEU A 145 0.57 -3.25 5.98
N PRO A 146 0.23 -4.03 4.93
CA PRO A 146 -0.89 -4.95 4.94
C PRO A 146 -0.57 -6.18 5.79
N GLY A 147 -0.94 -6.14 7.08
CA GLY A 147 -0.56 -7.14 8.06
C GLY A 147 -1.08 -8.55 7.75
N ARG A 148 -2.27 -8.71 7.14
CA ARG A 148 -2.79 -10.05 6.79
C ARG A 148 -2.05 -10.62 5.59
N MET A 149 -1.70 -9.81 4.59
CA MET A 149 -0.89 -10.25 3.46
C MET A 149 0.51 -10.72 3.88
N ILE A 150 1.16 -9.98 4.79
CA ILE A 150 2.47 -10.37 5.34
C ILE A 150 2.35 -11.70 6.11
N ARG A 151 1.34 -11.83 6.99
CA ARG A 151 1.10 -13.09 7.73
C ARG A 151 0.84 -14.26 6.78
N LYS A 152 0.02 -14.06 5.74
CA LYS A 152 -0.28 -15.08 4.73
C LYS A 152 1.00 -15.52 4.00
N MET A 153 1.89 -14.59 3.67
CA MET A 153 3.18 -14.90 3.07
C MET A 153 4.07 -15.75 3.99
N LEU A 154 4.14 -15.40 5.27
CA LEU A 154 4.94 -16.14 6.26
C LEU A 154 4.38 -17.54 6.57
N GLN A 155 3.06 -17.70 6.51
CA GLN A 155 2.41 -19.01 6.69
C GLN A 155 2.60 -19.93 5.48
N GLY A 156 2.78 -19.35 4.28
CA GLY A 156 2.89 -20.07 3.02
C GLY A 156 1.60 -20.80 2.61
N ASP A 157 1.61 -21.42 1.43
CA ASP A 157 0.50 -22.25 0.94
C ASP A 157 0.52 -23.67 1.57
N GLY A 158 0.45 -23.74 2.90
CA GLY A 158 0.44 -24.98 3.68
C GLY A 158 -0.76 -25.91 3.46
N HIS A 159 -1.48 -25.82 2.33
CA HIS A 159 -2.70 -26.60 2.04
C HIS A 159 -2.72 -27.33 0.68
N ARG A 160 -1.58 -27.49 -0.01
CA ARG A 160 -1.47 -28.45 -1.15
C ARG A 160 -0.21 -29.28 -1.10
N ARG A 161 -0.07 -30.11 -0.07
CA ARG A 161 0.73 -31.35 -0.11
C ARG A 161 0.01 -32.46 0.66
N ALA A 162 -1.20 -32.78 0.23
CA ALA A 162 -1.85 -34.05 0.55
C ALA A 162 -2.48 -34.56 -0.75
N GLY A 163 -1.96 -35.66 -1.29
CA GLY A 163 -2.56 -36.35 -2.43
C GLY A 163 -1.74 -36.39 -3.73
N ALA A 164 -0.46 -36.75 -3.67
CA ALA A 164 0.23 -37.36 -4.82
C ALA A 164 1.33 -38.29 -4.28
N GLY A 165 0.91 -39.35 -3.61
CA GLY A 165 1.81 -40.38 -3.09
C GLY A 165 1.01 -41.58 -2.60
N GLY A 166 1.13 -42.69 -3.31
CA GLY A 166 0.82 -44.02 -2.80
C GLY A 166 -0.54 -44.58 -3.19
N GLY A 167 -0.58 -45.39 -4.25
CA GLY A 167 -1.74 -46.19 -4.62
C GLY A 167 -1.43 -47.23 -5.69
N GLY A 168 -0.23 -47.83 -5.64
CA GLY A 168 0.04 -49.11 -6.29
C GLY A 168 -0.25 -50.22 -5.30
N ALA A 169 -1.33 -50.98 -5.54
CA ALA A 169 -1.55 -52.38 -5.17
C ALA A 169 -2.99 -52.74 -5.56
N GLY A 170 -3.14 -53.65 -6.51
CA GLY A 170 -4.42 -54.13 -7.04
C GLY A 170 -4.24 -54.68 -8.44
#